data_AF-A0A150GMJ9-F1
#
_entry.id   AF-A0A150GMJ9-F1
#
_cell.length_a   1.000
_cell.length_b   1.000
_cell.length_c   1.000
_cell.angle_alpha   90.00
_cell.angle_beta   90.00
_cell.angle_gamma   90.00
#
_symmetry.space_group_name_H-M   'P 1'
#
loop_
_entity.id
_entity.type
_entity.pdbx_description
1 polymer ?
#
loop_
_entity_poly.entity_id
_entity_poly.type
_entity_poly.pdbx_seq_one_letter_code
_entity_poly.pdbx_strand_id
1 'polypeptide(L)'
;MNVPWRTYQFPDFLWPEELRPLSEYPTGQQVQQYIRAYAEHFGLLRHIRLNSKVLRLRWHPGSCKWEAVYCDSAREKFYKGAENFAGLQLHAKNFTETSAVSGRRVLIVGAGKTALDCVCSLVASRTASSVTMLYRQAHWPMPRSILGFSIRNLLFNRAIPAMLPPYYTASPGARAVHAAARPLKRLFWKSMEAVISRKFHIRNATRPHVPLPADLFYGGQILDDRSLGGGHLGEGDGFTTLRGEINSFVRHGVILQDGNFLPVDAVLYCTGYEKTYEYFDGDIRSRLGLQKDGLYLYRNCIPPGVPHLAFVGSEVSTYSNILTYGLQALWLSQVLSGGVKLPARRVMEEDIRAQQHWRRQVMPAQRGRGAVLMLYGMQYHDQLLRDMGAQPRRKGLNLLAECFGAYTPEDYSELMAGCGPAAERNPVTAAADPAAKTESSALTSLGGSCEAAGGAYLGGVYLGLPDAGSSPSASLSLWHIVPIALSLGQRAAKEQRGTGGDRSSSSSRDVSVRLAPVGAASGPGMSPSLVDGA
;
A
#
# COMPACT_ATOMS: atom_id res chain seq x y z
N MET A 1 -14.55 -4.00 -3.85
CA MET A 1 -13.66 -3.51 -2.78
C MET A 1 -14.26 -3.83 -1.41
N ASN A 2 -13.48 -3.73 -0.33
CA ASN A 2 -13.95 -3.93 1.06
C ASN A 2 -14.22 -2.64 1.84
N VAL A 3 -13.92 -1.50 1.23
CA VAL A 3 -14.05 -0.16 1.84
C VAL A 3 -15.10 0.60 1.02
N PRO A 4 -16.09 1.25 1.65
CA PRO A 4 -17.03 2.12 0.95
C PRO A 4 -16.33 3.24 0.18
N TRP A 5 -16.82 3.62 -1.00
CA TRP A 5 -16.17 4.64 -1.85
C TRP A 5 -15.98 5.98 -1.13
N ARG A 6 -16.95 6.41 -0.32
CA ARG A 6 -16.88 7.64 0.52
C ARG A 6 -15.72 7.64 1.54
N THR A 7 -15.18 6.47 1.84
CA THR A 7 -14.00 6.30 2.72
C THR A 7 -12.73 5.93 1.94
N TYR A 8 -12.85 5.76 0.64
CA TYR A 8 -11.79 5.42 -0.30
C TYR A 8 -11.68 6.53 -1.36
N GLN A 9 -11.37 7.73 -0.89
CA GLN A 9 -11.22 8.94 -1.68
C GLN A 9 -10.13 9.84 -1.07
N PHE A 10 -9.50 10.67 -1.89
CA PHE A 10 -8.55 11.68 -1.49
C PHE A 10 -9.28 12.87 -0.82
N PRO A 11 -8.73 13.51 0.23
CA PRO A 11 -9.38 14.64 0.92
C PRO A 11 -9.64 15.86 0.02
N ASP A 12 -8.72 16.12 -0.91
CA ASP A 12 -8.69 17.21 -1.89
C ASP A 12 -9.45 16.92 -3.20
N PHE A 13 -9.88 15.68 -3.42
CA PHE A 13 -10.53 15.27 -4.67
C PHE A 13 -11.58 14.20 -4.41
N LEU A 14 -12.80 14.63 -4.12
CA LEU A 14 -13.95 13.74 -3.94
C LEU A 14 -14.29 13.04 -5.26
N TRP A 15 -15.01 11.92 -5.22
CA TRP A 15 -15.41 11.21 -6.45
C TRP A 15 -16.25 12.14 -7.37
N PRO A 16 -15.76 12.43 -8.61
CA PRO A 16 -16.53 13.18 -9.62
C PRO A 16 -17.85 12.50 -9.90
N GLU A 17 -18.89 13.26 -10.24
CA GLU A 17 -20.27 12.76 -10.28
C GLU A 17 -20.44 11.58 -11.26
N GLU A 18 -19.97 11.75 -12.48
CA GLU A 18 -19.86 10.75 -13.55
C GLU A 18 -19.01 9.51 -13.20
N LEU A 19 -18.17 9.56 -12.16
CA LEU A 19 -17.39 8.42 -11.67
C LEU A 19 -17.97 7.77 -10.39
N ARG A 20 -19.00 8.36 -9.76
CA ARG A 20 -19.54 7.86 -8.48
C ARG A 20 -20.11 6.45 -8.64
N PRO A 21 -19.64 5.47 -7.85
CA PRO A 21 -20.19 4.11 -7.88
C PRO A 21 -21.64 4.07 -7.41
N LEU A 22 -22.52 3.43 -8.18
CA LEU A 22 -23.91 3.14 -7.80
C LEU A 22 -24.02 2.24 -6.56
N SER A 23 -23.04 1.36 -6.34
CA SER A 23 -22.91 0.51 -5.15
C SER A 23 -22.05 1.20 -4.09
N GLU A 24 -22.32 0.96 -2.80
CA GLU A 24 -21.47 1.48 -1.71
C GLU A 24 -19.99 1.04 -1.86
N TYR A 25 -19.74 -0.13 -2.43
CA TYR A 25 -18.41 -0.72 -2.59
C TYR A 25 -17.97 -0.73 -4.06
N PRO A 26 -16.90 0.02 -4.44
CA PRO A 26 -16.47 0.11 -5.85
C PRO A 26 -15.80 -1.16 -6.37
N THR A 27 -15.81 -1.33 -7.69
CA THR A 27 -14.99 -2.31 -8.40
C THR A 27 -13.53 -1.84 -8.50
N GLY A 28 -12.61 -2.76 -8.85
CA GLY A 28 -11.21 -2.39 -9.09
C GLY A 28 -11.07 -1.41 -10.27
N GLN A 29 -11.88 -1.57 -11.31
CA GLN A 29 -11.91 -0.69 -12.48
C GLN A 29 -12.38 0.72 -12.13
N GLN A 30 -13.44 0.87 -11.32
CA GLN A 30 -13.90 2.18 -10.85
C GLN A 30 -12.83 2.89 -10.01
N VAL A 31 -12.15 2.17 -9.12
CA VAL A 31 -11.01 2.70 -8.36
C VAL A 31 -9.87 3.13 -9.28
N GLN A 32 -9.55 2.35 -10.31
CA GLN A 32 -8.52 2.70 -11.29
C GLN A 32 -8.87 3.95 -12.10
N GLN A 33 -10.14 4.09 -12.52
CA GLN A 33 -10.65 5.27 -13.21
C GLN A 33 -10.56 6.52 -12.32
N TYR A 34 -10.95 6.41 -11.05
CA TYR A 34 -10.85 7.49 -10.08
C TYR A 34 -9.41 7.92 -9.79
N ILE A 35 -8.49 6.96 -9.60
CA ILE A 35 -7.04 7.26 -9.40
C ILE A 35 -6.44 7.89 -10.67
N ARG A 36 -6.87 7.48 -11.87
CA ARG A 36 -6.47 8.11 -13.12
C ARG A 36 -6.97 9.56 -13.19
N ALA A 37 -8.25 9.81 -12.91
CA ALA A 37 -8.83 11.15 -12.90
C ALA A 37 -8.10 12.08 -11.91
N TYR A 38 -7.73 11.60 -10.72
CA TYR A 38 -6.88 12.33 -9.77
C TYR A 38 -5.51 12.69 -10.38
N ALA A 39 -4.84 11.71 -11.01
CA ALA A 39 -3.53 11.92 -11.61
C ALA A 39 -3.56 12.85 -12.84
N GLU A 40 -4.66 12.89 -13.57
CA GLU A 40 -4.91 13.80 -14.69
C GLU A 40 -5.20 15.22 -14.20
N HIS A 41 -6.14 15.39 -13.25
CA HIS A 41 -6.52 16.68 -12.66
C HIS A 41 -5.32 17.42 -12.04
N PHE A 42 -4.49 16.74 -11.25
CA PHE A 42 -3.29 17.34 -10.67
C PHE A 42 -2.05 17.31 -11.60
N GLY A 43 -2.20 16.85 -12.85
CA GLY A 43 -1.11 16.81 -13.83
C GLY A 43 0.08 15.90 -13.44
N LEU A 44 -0.16 14.90 -12.60
CA LEU A 44 0.88 14.05 -12.00
C LEU A 44 1.56 13.12 -13.01
N LEU A 45 0.87 12.76 -14.09
CA LEU A 45 1.37 11.82 -15.10
C LEU A 45 2.72 12.24 -15.70
N ARG A 46 2.99 13.56 -15.84
CA ARG A 46 4.27 14.09 -16.34
C ARG A 46 5.48 13.79 -15.45
N HIS A 47 5.24 13.39 -14.19
CA HIS A 47 6.29 13.02 -13.22
C HIS A 47 6.49 11.50 -13.13
N ILE A 48 5.73 10.71 -13.90
CA ILE A 48 5.74 9.23 -13.83
C ILE A 48 6.39 8.67 -15.09
N ARG A 49 7.51 7.95 -14.92
CA ARG A 49 8.11 7.14 -15.99
C ARG A 49 7.66 5.67 -15.83
N LEU A 50 6.71 5.24 -16.66
CA LEU A 50 6.26 3.85 -16.72
C LEU A 50 7.34 2.93 -17.31
N ASN A 51 7.17 1.62 -17.13
CA ASN A 51 8.07 0.53 -17.57
C ASN A 51 9.48 0.50 -16.95
N SER A 52 9.93 1.58 -16.31
CA SER A 52 11.25 1.69 -15.67
C SER A 52 11.24 1.18 -14.23
N LYS A 53 11.61 -0.10 -14.05
CA LYS A 53 11.69 -0.76 -12.75
C LYS A 53 13.00 -0.43 -12.04
N VAL A 54 12.92 0.16 -10.85
CA VAL A 54 14.09 0.35 -9.98
C VAL A 54 14.64 -1.02 -9.55
N LEU A 55 15.92 -1.25 -9.84
CA LEU A 55 16.66 -2.45 -9.46
C LEU A 55 17.50 -2.23 -8.20
N ARG A 56 18.10 -1.04 -8.05
CA ARG A 56 18.98 -0.71 -6.93
C ARG A 56 18.99 0.79 -6.63
N LEU A 57 19.10 1.13 -5.34
CA LEU A 57 19.33 2.47 -4.80
C LEU A 57 20.68 2.48 -4.07
N ARG A 58 21.55 3.42 -4.44
CA ARG A 58 22.88 3.63 -3.86
C ARG A 58 22.98 4.99 -3.20
N TRP A 59 23.54 5.03 -1.99
CA TRP A 59 23.84 6.27 -1.30
C TRP A 59 25.26 6.74 -1.62
N HIS A 60 25.42 8.01 -1.99
CA HIS A 60 26.70 8.65 -2.26
C HIS A 60 26.98 9.72 -1.20
N PRO A 61 27.76 9.42 -0.13
CA PRO A 61 27.96 10.34 0.98
C PRO A 61 28.59 11.67 0.57
N GLY A 62 29.56 11.67 -0.34
CA GLY A 62 30.28 12.88 -0.74
C GLY A 62 29.45 13.90 -1.55
N SER A 63 28.29 13.48 -2.08
CA SER A 63 27.38 14.36 -2.83
C SER A 63 26.00 14.49 -2.18
N CYS A 64 25.81 13.88 -1.01
CA CYS A 64 24.53 13.72 -0.31
C CYS A 64 23.36 13.30 -1.22
N LYS A 65 23.58 12.34 -2.13
CA LYS A 65 22.58 11.94 -3.15
C LYS A 65 22.37 10.44 -3.24
N TRP A 66 21.16 10.08 -3.67
CA TRP A 66 20.80 8.72 -4.08
C TRP A 66 20.95 8.55 -5.60
N GLU A 67 21.63 7.49 -6.01
CA GLU A 67 21.66 6.99 -7.38
C GLU A 67 20.63 5.85 -7.51
N ALA A 68 19.71 5.98 -8.48
CA ALA A 68 18.72 4.95 -8.79
C ALA A 68 19.08 4.23 -10.08
N VAL A 69 19.47 2.96 -9.98
CA VAL A 69 19.64 2.07 -11.13
C VAL A 69 18.29 1.44 -11.44
N TYR A 70 17.79 1.66 -12.65
CA TYR A 70 16.55 1.09 -13.15
C TYR A 70 16.78 0.38 -14.48
N CYS A 71 15.87 -0.50 -14.86
CA CYS A 71 15.80 -1.08 -16.19
C CYS A 71 14.39 -0.96 -16.77
N ASP A 72 14.29 -0.80 -18.07
CA ASP A 72 13.01 -0.91 -18.76
C ASP A 72 12.69 -2.41 -18.88
N SER A 73 11.75 -2.91 -18.06
CA SER A 73 11.57 -4.37 -17.87
C SER A 73 10.15 -4.86 -18.10
N ALA A 74 10.03 -5.76 -19.07
CA ALA A 74 9.10 -6.88 -19.00
C ALA A 74 9.91 -8.17 -18.69
N ARG A 75 10.15 -8.45 -17.40
CA ARG A 75 10.64 -9.76 -16.93
C ARG A 75 9.99 -10.13 -15.60
N GLU A 76 9.23 -11.21 -15.61
CA GLU A 76 8.72 -11.86 -14.41
C GLU A 76 9.80 -12.73 -13.74
N LYS A 77 9.67 -12.97 -12.43
CA LYS A 77 10.48 -13.96 -11.69
C LYS A 77 9.61 -15.20 -11.47
N PHE A 78 10.12 -16.37 -11.83
CA PHE A 78 9.55 -17.67 -11.42
C PHE A 78 10.05 -18.07 -10.03
N TYR A 79 9.29 -18.93 -9.36
CA TYR A 79 9.62 -19.47 -8.02
C TYR A 79 10.28 -20.86 -8.13
N LYS A 80 11.16 -21.21 -7.17
CA LYS A 80 11.77 -22.55 -7.04
C LYS A 80 10.84 -23.53 -6.30
N GLY A 81 10.95 -24.82 -6.60
CA GLY A 81 10.30 -25.91 -5.84
C GLY A 81 9.08 -26.54 -6.51
N ALA A 82 8.79 -26.19 -7.77
CA ALA A 82 7.62 -26.68 -8.49
C ALA A 82 7.81 -28.06 -9.15
N GLU A 83 9.04 -28.60 -9.14
CA GLU A 83 9.50 -29.68 -10.03
C GLU A 83 8.69 -30.99 -9.98
N ASN A 84 8.06 -31.34 -8.84
CA ASN A 84 7.46 -32.67 -8.61
C ASN A 84 5.92 -32.73 -8.72
N PHE A 85 5.24 -31.59 -8.86
CA PHE A 85 3.77 -31.55 -8.97
C PHE A 85 3.36 -31.39 -10.43
N ALA A 86 2.61 -32.35 -10.99
CA ALA A 86 2.23 -32.29 -12.41
C ALA A 86 1.02 -31.36 -12.69
N GLY A 87 0.34 -30.89 -11.65
CA GLY A 87 -0.77 -29.96 -11.75
C GLY A 87 -0.34 -28.49 -11.85
N LEU A 88 -1.31 -27.60 -12.03
CA LEU A 88 -1.07 -26.16 -12.14
C LEU A 88 -0.74 -25.55 -10.77
N GLN A 89 0.28 -24.70 -10.70
CA GLN A 89 0.57 -23.89 -9.51
C GLN A 89 0.51 -22.40 -9.87
N LEU A 90 -0.32 -21.64 -9.15
CA LEU A 90 -0.46 -20.19 -9.32
C LEU A 90 -0.41 -19.49 -7.97
N HIS A 91 0.22 -18.33 -7.90
CA HIS A 91 -0.09 -17.36 -6.85
C HIS A 91 -1.31 -16.54 -7.26
N ALA A 92 -2.13 -16.12 -6.30
CA ALA A 92 -3.36 -15.39 -6.57
C ALA A 92 -3.16 -14.08 -7.37
N LYS A 93 -1.96 -13.48 -7.32
CA LYS A 93 -1.57 -12.35 -8.19
C LYS A 93 -1.76 -12.67 -9.69
N ASN A 94 -1.49 -13.90 -10.07
CA ASN A 94 -1.49 -14.37 -11.47
C ASN A 94 -2.79 -15.10 -11.83
N PHE A 95 -3.79 -15.10 -10.95
CA PHE A 95 -5.10 -15.71 -11.18
C PHE A 95 -6.11 -14.60 -11.52
N THR A 96 -6.24 -14.30 -12.81
CA THR A 96 -7.11 -13.24 -13.34
C THR A 96 -8.49 -13.76 -13.75
N GLU A 97 -8.60 -15.02 -14.16
CA GLU A 97 -9.82 -15.63 -14.70
C GLU A 97 -10.05 -17.04 -14.13
N THR A 98 -11.32 -17.39 -13.91
CA THR A 98 -11.73 -18.72 -13.44
C THR A 98 -11.60 -19.82 -14.50
N SER A 99 -11.49 -19.44 -15.78
CA SER A 99 -11.21 -20.29 -16.94
C SER A 99 -9.93 -21.11 -16.77
N ALA A 100 -8.89 -20.52 -16.15
CA ALA A 100 -7.57 -21.12 -15.95
C ALA A 100 -7.54 -22.41 -15.10
N VAL A 101 -8.62 -22.69 -14.35
CA VAL A 101 -8.78 -23.89 -13.52
C VAL A 101 -10.06 -24.68 -13.84
N SER A 102 -10.62 -24.48 -15.04
CA SER A 102 -11.81 -25.20 -15.48
C SER A 102 -11.61 -26.73 -15.44
N GLY A 103 -12.57 -27.45 -14.87
CA GLY A 103 -12.54 -28.91 -14.76
C GLY A 103 -11.48 -29.48 -13.82
N ARG A 104 -10.89 -28.66 -12.93
CA ARG A 104 -9.82 -29.10 -11.99
C ARG A 104 -10.31 -29.16 -10.55
N ARG A 105 -9.67 -30.02 -9.74
CA ARG A 105 -9.76 -30.00 -8.27
C ARG A 105 -8.79 -28.94 -7.76
N VAL A 106 -9.31 -27.85 -7.22
CA VAL A 106 -8.54 -26.64 -6.88
C VAL A 106 -8.32 -26.55 -5.37
N LEU A 107 -7.05 -26.52 -4.95
CA LEU A 107 -6.63 -26.25 -3.58
C LEU A 107 -6.29 -24.78 -3.41
N ILE A 108 -7.05 -24.06 -2.59
CA ILE A 108 -6.75 -22.67 -2.22
C ILE A 108 -6.00 -22.67 -0.89
N VAL A 109 -4.76 -22.20 -0.88
CA VAL A 109 -3.89 -22.17 0.30
C VAL A 109 -3.99 -20.81 0.99
N GLY A 110 -4.65 -20.78 2.15
CA GLY A 110 -4.88 -19.58 2.97
C GLY A 110 -6.37 -19.29 3.21
N ALA A 111 -6.67 -18.45 4.20
CA ALA A 111 -8.02 -17.97 4.54
C ALA A 111 -8.11 -16.44 4.64
N GLY A 112 -7.18 -15.72 4.02
CA GLY A 112 -7.24 -14.26 3.89
C GLY A 112 -8.24 -13.82 2.83
N LYS A 113 -8.43 -12.51 2.66
CA LYS A 113 -9.45 -11.95 1.74
C LYS A 113 -9.38 -12.54 0.33
N THR A 114 -8.19 -12.60 -0.23
CA THR A 114 -7.95 -13.13 -1.56
C THR A 114 -8.36 -14.60 -1.69
N ALA A 115 -8.16 -15.42 -0.65
CA ALA A 115 -8.63 -16.80 -0.65
C ALA A 115 -10.16 -16.87 -0.72
N LEU A 116 -10.84 -16.06 0.10
CA LEU A 116 -12.30 -16.02 0.13
C LEU A 116 -12.90 -15.46 -1.16
N ASP A 117 -12.23 -14.49 -1.82
CA ASP A 117 -12.65 -14.00 -3.14
C ASP A 117 -12.48 -15.07 -4.23
N CYS A 118 -11.36 -15.80 -4.23
CA CYS A 118 -11.15 -16.92 -5.15
C CYS A 118 -12.14 -18.06 -4.92
N VAL A 119 -12.46 -18.40 -3.65
CA VAL A 119 -13.53 -19.34 -3.29
C VAL A 119 -14.87 -18.86 -3.85
N CYS A 120 -15.30 -17.64 -3.50
CA CYS A 120 -16.59 -17.10 -3.95
C CYS A 120 -16.69 -17.06 -5.48
N SER A 121 -15.61 -16.68 -6.17
CA SER A 121 -15.57 -16.61 -7.63
C SER A 121 -15.65 -17.99 -8.30
N LEU A 122 -14.94 -18.99 -7.79
CA LEU A 122 -14.97 -20.36 -8.32
C LEU A 122 -16.28 -21.08 -8.02
N VAL A 123 -16.83 -20.94 -6.81
CA VAL A 123 -18.12 -21.53 -6.43
C VAL A 123 -19.26 -20.89 -7.23
N ALA A 124 -19.29 -19.56 -7.37
CA ALA A 124 -20.32 -18.87 -8.13
C ALA A 124 -20.26 -19.15 -9.65
N SER A 125 -19.07 -19.36 -10.20
CA SER A 125 -18.90 -19.68 -11.63
C SER A 125 -19.00 -21.17 -11.95
N ARG A 126 -18.93 -22.06 -10.95
CA ARG A 126 -18.94 -23.52 -11.08
C ARG A 126 -17.95 -24.07 -12.14
N THR A 127 -16.82 -23.38 -12.34
CA THR A 127 -15.82 -23.79 -13.34
C THR A 127 -14.91 -24.91 -12.84
N ALA A 128 -14.57 -24.93 -11.56
CA ALA A 128 -13.77 -25.98 -10.93
C ALA A 128 -14.63 -27.21 -10.60
N SER A 129 -14.05 -28.41 -10.71
CA SER A 129 -14.73 -29.67 -10.33
C SER A 129 -14.87 -29.82 -8.81
N SER A 130 -13.93 -29.27 -8.05
CA SER A 130 -14.06 -29.06 -6.62
C SER A 130 -13.15 -27.92 -6.16
N VAL A 131 -13.52 -27.27 -5.06
CA VAL A 131 -12.76 -26.19 -4.42
C VAL A 131 -12.53 -26.55 -2.96
N THR A 132 -11.27 -26.71 -2.57
CA THR A 132 -10.88 -26.98 -1.18
C THR A 132 -10.08 -25.80 -0.64
N MET A 133 -10.55 -25.16 0.44
CA MET A 133 -9.81 -24.10 1.11
C MET A 133 -9.01 -24.69 2.29
N LEU A 134 -7.69 -24.66 2.21
CA LEU A 134 -6.77 -25.12 3.24
C LEU A 134 -6.32 -23.96 4.13
N TYR A 135 -6.56 -24.05 5.43
CA TYR A 135 -6.28 -22.99 6.38
C TYR A 135 -5.67 -23.50 7.70
N ARG A 136 -4.84 -22.68 8.34
CA ARG A 136 -4.17 -23.04 9.61
C ARG A 136 -4.97 -22.64 10.84
N GLN A 137 -5.51 -21.42 10.75
CA GLN A 137 -6.22 -20.71 11.80
C GLN A 137 -7.48 -20.10 11.17
N ALA A 138 -8.62 -20.27 11.85
CA ALA A 138 -9.84 -19.54 11.53
C ALA A 138 -9.77 -18.12 12.10
N HIS A 139 -10.30 -17.15 11.37
CA HIS A 139 -10.43 -15.75 11.78
C HIS A 139 -11.90 -15.37 11.94
N TRP A 140 -12.19 -14.35 12.75
CA TRP A 140 -13.55 -13.86 12.94
C TRP A 140 -14.09 -13.23 11.66
N PRO A 141 -15.24 -13.71 11.12
CA PRO A 141 -15.89 -13.05 10.00
C PRO A 141 -16.53 -11.74 10.48
N MET A 142 -16.07 -10.61 9.97
CA MET A 142 -16.61 -9.30 10.31
C MET A 142 -17.67 -8.92 9.27
N PRO A 143 -18.95 -8.78 9.65
CA PRO A 143 -19.98 -8.42 8.68
C PRO A 143 -19.88 -6.94 8.29
N ARG A 144 -20.39 -6.59 7.10
CA ARG A 144 -20.52 -5.17 6.69
C ARG A 144 -21.48 -4.36 7.56
N SER A 145 -22.41 -5.01 8.27
CA SER A 145 -23.32 -4.36 9.22
C SER A 145 -23.51 -5.20 10.49
N ILE A 146 -23.57 -4.51 11.63
CA ILE A 146 -23.86 -5.08 12.96
C ILE A 146 -25.01 -4.28 13.55
N LEU A 147 -26.14 -4.94 13.84
CA LEU A 147 -27.33 -4.32 14.48
C LEU A 147 -27.81 -3.04 13.77
N GLY A 148 -27.80 -3.03 12.44
CA GLY A 148 -28.17 -1.86 11.61
C GLY A 148 -27.08 -0.81 11.41
N PHE A 149 -25.99 -0.84 12.21
CA PHE A 149 -24.85 0.04 12.03
C PHE A 149 -23.88 -0.51 10.98
N SER A 150 -23.52 0.31 10.00
CA SER A 150 -22.44 -0.02 9.04
C SER A 150 -21.11 -0.17 9.76
N ILE A 151 -20.32 -1.16 9.37
CA ILE A 151 -18.97 -1.40 9.89
C ILE A 151 -18.05 -0.19 9.69
N ARG A 152 -18.33 0.66 8.68
CA ARG A 152 -17.70 1.97 8.50
C ARG A 152 -17.89 2.85 9.72
N ASN A 153 -19.13 3.03 10.16
CA ASN A 153 -19.45 3.93 11.28
C ASN A 153 -18.89 3.41 12.61
N LEU A 154 -18.65 2.09 12.70
CA LEU A 154 -18.00 1.47 13.85
C LEU A 154 -16.47 1.66 13.83
N LEU A 155 -15.80 1.29 12.73
CA LEU A 155 -14.33 1.25 12.66
C LEU A 155 -13.67 2.63 12.49
N PHE A 156 -14.37 3.62 11.93
CA PHE A 156 -13.83 4.94 11.61
C PHE A 156 -14.25 6.01 12.64
N ASN A 157 -14.48 5.65 13.90
CA ASN A 157 -14.77 6.60 14.98
C ASN A 157 -13.69 6.56 16.08
N ARG A 158 -13.74 7.49 17.05
CA ARG A 158 -12.78 7.53 18.17
C ARG A 158 -13.12 6.55 19.30
N ALA A 159 -14.36 6.03 19.37
CA ALA A 159 -14.80 5.10 20.40
C ALA A 159 -14.20 3.68 20.26
N ILE A 160 -14.09 3.12 19.04
CA ILE A 160 -13.48 1.79 18.88
C ILE A 160 -12.02 1.74 19.33
N PRO A 161 -11.14 2.68 18.96
CA PRO A 161 -9.77 2.70 19.46
C PRO A 161 -9.67 2.89 20.99
N ALA A 162 -10.69 3.50 21.62
CA ALA A 162 -10.79 3.56 23.07
C ALA A 162 -11.16 2.19 23.72
N MET A 163 -11.84 1.29 23.00
CA MET A 163 -12.12 -0.09 23.45
C MET A 163 -10.92 -1.05 23.37
N LEU A 164 -9.81 -0.59 22.78
CA LEU A 164 -8.56 -1.35 22.66
C LEU A 164 -7.62 -1.10 23.86
N PRO A 165 -6.49 -1.83 23.94
CA PRO A 165 -5.34 -1.40 24.73
C PRO A 165 -4.91 0.04 24.39
N PRO A 166 -4.34 0.80 25.33
CA PRO A 166 -3.92 2.18 25.06
C PRO A 166 -2.82 2.20 23.98
N TYR A 167 -2.86 3.21 23.11
CA TYR A 167 -1.82 3.46 22.11
C TYR A 167 -0.48 3.82 22.79
N TYR A 168 0.65 3.61 22.10
CA TYR A 168 1.98 3.75 22.74
C TYR A 168 2.28 5.16 23.29
N THR A 169 1.68 6.21 22.71
CA THR A 169 1.78 7.61 23.18
C THR A 169 0.71 8.03 24.20
N ALA A 170 -0.16 7.12 24.64
CA ALA A 170 -1.21 7.44 25.60
C ALA A 170 -0.63 7.98 26.92
N SER A 171 -1.20 9.07 27.44
CA SER A 171 -0.78 9.69 28.71
C SER A 171 -1.03 8.76 29.91
N PRO A 172 -0.35 8.97 31.06
CA PRO A 172 -0.58 8.18 32.26
C PRO A 172 -2.06 8.16 32.70
N GLY A 173 -2.74 9.31 32.67
CA GLY A 173 -4.18 9.40 32.96
C GLY A 173 -5.04 8.58 31.98
N ALA A 174 -4.75 8.65 30.68
CA ALA A 174 -5.46 7.83 29.69
C ALA A 174 -5.23 6.32 29.92
N ARG A 175 -4.01 5.91 30.33
CA ARG A 175 -3.72 4.51 30.70
C ARG A 175 -4.47 4.07 31.95
N ALA A 176 -4.60 4.93 32.97
CA ALA A 176 -5.39 4.66 34.17
C ALA A 176 -6.88 4.46 33.82
N VAL A 177 -7.46 5.33 32.99
CA VAL A 177 -8.84 5.17 32.47
C VAL A 177 -8.98 3.86 31.66
N HIS A 178 -8.01 3.55 30.78
CA HIS A 178 -8.00 2.27 30.05
C HIS A 178 -7.91 1.04 30.97
N ALA A 179 -7.25 1.16 32.13
CA ALA A 179 -7.15 0.10 33.13
C ALA A 179 -8.47 -0.06 33.93
N ALA A 180 -9.07 1.04 34.38
CA ALA A 180 -10.37 1.03 35.06
C ALA A 180 -11.50 0.49 34.18
N ALA A 181 -11.48 0.81 32.87
CA ALA A 181 -12.47 0.34 31.89
C ALA A 181 -12.26 -1.12 31.40
N ARG A 182 -11.25 -1.86 31.91
CA ARG A 182 -10.98 -3.26 31.51
C ARG A 182 -12.19 -4.21 31.55
N PRO A 183 -13.02 -4.27 32.62
CA PRO A 183 -14.18 -5.17 32.65
C PRO A 183 -15.23 -4.81 31.58
N LEU A 184 -15.52 -3.52 31.40
CA LEU A 184 -16.44 -3.03 30.36
C LEU A 184 -15.96 -3.41 28.94
N LYS A 185 -14.67 -3.25 28.66
CA LYS A 185 -14.08 -3.66 27.37
C LYS A 185 -14.17 -5.17 27.14
N ARG A 186 -13.90 -5.98 28.16
CA ARG A 186 -14.04 -7.44 28.09
C ARG A 186 -15.48 -7.85 27.81
N LEU A 187 -16.45 -7.20 28.44
CA LEU A 187 -17.87 -7.42 28.18
C LEU A 187 -18.23 -7.04 26.73
N PHE A 188 -17.83 -5.86 26.26
CA PHE A 188 -18.06 -5.40 24.88
C PHE A 188 -17.54 -6.40 23.84
N TRP A 189 -16.28 -6.83 23.94
CA TRP A 189 -15.69 -7.77 22.96
C TRP A 189 -16.33 -9.15 23.03
N LYS A 190 -16.68 -9.68 24.21
CA LYS A 190 -17.43 -10.94 24.34
C LYS A 190 -18.85 -10.84 23.74
N SER A 191 -19.53 -9.71 23.91
CA SER A 191 -20.84 -9.47 23.28
C SER A 191 -20.72 -9.41 21.75
N MET A 192 -19.66 -8.80 21.21
CA MET A 192 -19.38 -8.81 19.77
C MET A 192 -19.09 -10.22 19.25
N GLU A 193 -18.30 -11.03 19.95
CA GLU A 193 -18.11 -12.46 19.60
C GLU A 193 -19.43 -13.23 19.57
N ALA A 194 -20.33 -13.00 20.54
CA ALA A 194 -21.63 -13.67 20.58
C ALA A 194 -22.55 -13.24 19.43
N VAL A 195 -22.59 -11.94 19.10
CA VAL A 195 -23.37 -11.40 17.98
C VAL A 195 -22.86 -11.94 16.64
N ILE A 196 -21.53 -11.93 16.42
CA ILE A 196 -20.90 -12.47 15.21
C ILE A 196 -21.13 -13.98 15.10
N SER A 197 -20.95 -14.74 16.19
CA SER A 197 -21.21 -16.19 16.22
C SER A 197 -22.65 -16.51 15.84
N ARG A 198 -23.61 -15.71 16.32
CA ARG A 198 -25.03 -15.87 15.98
C ARG A 198 -25.34 -15.49 14.53
N LYS A 199 -24.74 -14.42 13.99
CA LYS A 199 -24.98 -13.96 12.61
C LYS A 199 -24.43 -14.94 11.57
N PHE A 200 -23.27 -15.55 11.82
CA PHE A 200 -22.61 -16.49 10.90
C PHE A 200 -22.76 -17.96 11.30
N HIS A 201 -23.66 -18.28 12.25
CA HIS A 201 -23.92 -19.65 12.74
C HIS A 201 -22.64 -20.44 13.13
N ILE A 202 -21.65 -19.76 13.71
CA ILE A 202 -20.33 -20.33 14.04
C ILE A 202 -20.50 -21.42 15.09
N ARG A 203 -20.12 -22.65 14.72
CA ARG A 203 -20.14 -23.83 15.61
C ARG A 203 -18.85 -23.88 16.43
N ASN A 204 -18.86 -24.61 17.56
CA ASN A 204 -17.67 -24.75 18.43
C ASN A 204 -16.41 -25.23 17.68
N ALA A 205 -16.56 -26.10 16.68
CA ALA A 205 -15.43 -26.60 15.88
C ALA A 205 -14.81 -25.55 14.94
N THR A 206 -15.59 -24.56 14.48
CA THR A 206 -15.14 -23.49 13.57
C THR A 206 -14.89 -22.15 14.27
N ARG A 207 -15.04 -22.09 15.60
CA ARG A 207 -14.79 -20.88 16.38
C ARG A 207 -13.29 -20.51 16.35
N PRO A 208 -12.92 -19.25 16.03
CA PRO A 208 -11.54 -18.80 16.10
C PRO A 208 -10.95 -18.95 17.52
N HIS A 209 -9.71 -19.46 17.60
CA HIS A 209 -8.98 -19.64 18.86
C HIS A 209 -8.47 -18.32 19.46
N VAL A 210 -8.30 -17.29 18.62
CA VAL A 210 -7.88 -15.96 19.07
C VAL A 210 -9.13 -15.10 19.31
N PRO A 211 -9.33 -14.55 20.52
CA PRO A 211 -10.51 -13.75 20.83
C PRO A 211 -10.43 -12.35 20.22
N LEU A 212 -11.57 -11.65 20.20
CA LEU A 212 -11.60 -10.22 19.88
C LEU A 212 -11.05 -9.39 21.05
N PRO A 213 -10.33 -8.28 20.80
CA PRO A 213 -9.99 -7.71 19.49
C PRO A 213 -8.69 -8.25 18.88
N ALA A 214 -8.01 -9.21 19.53
CA ALA A 214 -6.66 -9.63 19.15
C ALA A 214 -6.60 -10.20 17.72
N ASP A 215 -7.61 -10.95 17.30
CA ASP A 215 -7.70 -11.54 15.96
C ASP A 215 -7.83 -10.48 14.85
N LEU A 216 -8.41 -9.31 15.14
CA LEU A 216 -8.52 -8.22 14.17
C LEU A 216 -7.15 -7.76 13.67
N PHE A 217 -6.10 -7.85 14.51
CA PHE A 217 -4.72 -7.52 14.10
C PHE A 217 -4.08 -8.54 13.16
N TYR A 218 -4.63 -9.75 13.01
CA TYR A 218 -4.23 -10.70 11.96
C TYR A 218 -4.88 -10.41 10.61
N GLY A 219 -5.74 -9.38 10.52
CA GLY A 219 -6.53 -9.09 9.33
C GLY A 219 -7.89 -9.78 9.38
N GLY A 220 -8.67 -9.46 10.42
CA GLY A 220 -10.08 -9.89 10.52
C GLY A 220 -10.85 -9.53 9.25
N GLN A 221 -11.52 -10.52 8.67
CA GLN A 221 -12.02 -10.42 7.30
C GLN A 221 -13.37 -9.70 7.26
N ILE A 222 -13.41 -8.48 6.72
CA ILE A 222 -14.68 -7.85 6.36
C ILE A 222 -15.28 -8.63 5.19
N LEU A 223 -16.45 -9.22 5.44
CA LEU A 223 -17.13 -10.09 4.50
C LEU A 223 -18.49 -9.51 4.15
N ASP A 224 -18.91 -9.77 2.92
CA ASP A 224 -20.30 -9.57 2.55
C ASP A 224 -21.17 -10.52 3.38
N ASP A 225 -22.38 -10.11 3.74
CA ASP A 225 -23.31 -11.01 4.42
C ASP A 225 -23.62 -12.22 3.50
N ARG A 226 -23.59 -12.00 2.17
CA ARG A 226 -23.67 -13.05 1.14
C ARG A 226 -22.45 -13.97 1.07
N SER A 227 -21.28 -13.58 1.58
CA SER A 227 -20.03 -14.34 1.44
C SER A 227 -19.89 -15.53 2.40
N LEU A 228 -20.68 -15.58 3.50
CA LEU A 228 -20.71 -16.72 4.43
C LEU A 228 -22.07 -16.94 5.13
N GLY A 229 -23.02 -16.00 5.06
CA GLY A 229 -24.21 -15.97 5.93
C GLY A 229 -25.54 -15.86 5.19
N GLY A 230 -25.83 -16.82 4.30
CA GLY A 230 -27.08 -16.81 3.52
C GLY A 230 -27.50 -18.15 2.88
N GLY A 231 -26.92 -19.28 3.28
CA GLY A 231 -27.38 -20.62 2.87
C GLY A 231 -26.76 -21.23 1.59
N HIS A 232 -25.69 -20.65 1.02
CA HIS A 232 -25.03 -21.18 -0.20
C HIS A 232 -23.52 -21.48 -0.06
N LEU A 233 -22.95 -21.36 1.14
CA LEU A 233 -21.58 -21.79 1.46
C LEU A 233 -21.53 -22.64 2.75
N GLY A 234 -22.54 -23.47 2.94
CA GLY A 234 -22.39 -24.67 3.77
C GLY A 234 -21.55 -25.70 3.02
N GLU A 235 -20.86 -26.58 3.73
CA GLU A 235 -20.11 -27.68 3.08
C GLU A 235 -21.07 -28.58 2.30
N GLY A 236 -20.85 -28.68 0.99
CA GLY A 236 -21.81 -29.17 0.01
C GLY A 236 -21.63 -28.45 -1.33
N ASP A 237 -22.10 -29.07 -2.41
CA ASP A 237 -22.09 -28.48 -3.77
C ASP A 237 -20.69 -28.09 -4.30
N GLY A 238 -19.67 -28.89 -3.98
CA GLY A 238 -18.31 -28.78 -4.54
C GLY A 238 -17.31 -27.93 -3.75
N PHE A 239 -17.73 -27.31 -2.63
CA PHE A 239 -16.83 -26.59 -1.72
C PHE A 239 -16.58 -27.36 -0.41
N THR A 240 -15.33 -27.33 0.08
CA THR A 240 -14.93 -27.94 1.36
C THR A 240 -13.87 -27.11 2.06
N THR A 241 -13.92 -27.05 3.39
CA THR A 241 -12.90 -26.37 4.20
C THR A 241 -12.06 -27.39 4.96
N LEU A 242 -10.72 -27.29 4.87
CA LEU A 242 -9.81 -28.18 5.58
C LEU A 242 -8.86 -27.37 6.46
N ARG A 243 -8.80 -27.72 7.75
CA ARG A 243 -7.81 -27.16 8.66
C ARG A 243 -6.52 -27.98 8.58
N GLY A 244 -5.43 -27.38 8.12
CA GLY A 244 -4.15 -28.08 7.99
C GLY A 244 -3.06 -27.26 7.30
N GLU A 245 -1.96 -27.94 7.02
CA GLU A 245 -0.79 -27.43 6.30
C GLU A 245 -0.32 -28.48 5.29
N ILE A 246 0.23 -28.03 4.16
CA ILE A 246 0.89 -28.92 3.20
C ILE A 246 2.22 -29.37 3.82
N ASN A 247 2.48 -30.68 3.80
CA ASN A 247 3.77 -31.28 4.12
C ASN A 247 4.62 -31.40 2.85
N SER A 248 4.09 -32.08 1.82
CA SER A 248 4.80 -32.29 0.56
C SER A 248 3.85 -32.35 -0.64
N PHE A 249 4.41 -32.07 -1.83
CA PHE A 249 3.73 -32.25 -3.11
C PHE A 249 4.03 -33.64 -3.66
N VAL A 250 3.02 -34.27 -4.26
CA VAL A 250 3.14 -35.52 -5.01
C VAL A 250 2.50 -35.36 -6.39
N ARG A 251 2.80 -36.24 -7.35
CA ARG A 251 2.47 -36.05 -8.77
C ARG A 251 1.03 -35.60 -9.06
N HIS A 252 0.05 -36.12 -8.30
CA HIS A 252 -1.39 -35.87 -8.48
C HIS A 252 -2.08 -35.34 -7.20
N GLY A 253 -1.35 -34.65 -6.32
CA GLY A 253 -1.95 -34.03 -5.14
C GLY A 253 -0.94 -33.52 -4.11
N VAL A 254 -1.39 -33.38 -2.87
CA VAL A 254 -0.56 -32.98 -1.72
C VAL A 254 -0.71 -33.95 -0.56
N ILE A 255 0.33 -34.11 0.23
CA ILE A 255 0.29 -34.74 1.55
C ILE A 255 0.20 -33.62 2.59
N LEU A 256 -0.74 -33.73 3.52
CA LEU A 256 -0.91 -32.79 4.63
C LEU A 256 -0.01 -33.16 5.82
N GLN A 257 0.17 -32.25 6.79
CA GLN A 257 1.00 -32.47 7.98
C GLN A 257 0.51 -33.60 8.91
N ASP A 258 -0.77 -33.96 8.82
CA ASP A 258 -1.36 -35.13 9.50
C ASP A 258 -1.14 -36.46 8.74
N GLY A 259 -0.47 -36.42 7.59
CA GLY A 259 -0.24 -37.55 6.71
C GLY A 259 -1.35 -37.81 5.68
N ASN A 260 -2.47 -37.09 5.73
CA ASN A 260 -3.58 -37.32 4.80
C ASN A 260 -3.23 -36.88 3.37
N PHE A 261 -3.55 -37.72 2.39
CA PHE A 261 -3.43 -37.40 0.97
C PHE A 261 -4.67 -36.66 0.47
N LEU A 262 -4.46 -35.51 -0.16
CA LEU A 262 -5.51 -34.72 -0.81
C LEU A 262 -5.23 -34.65 -2.33
N PRO A 263 -6.05 -35.28 -3.17
CA PRO A 263 -5.83 -35.30 -4.62
C PRO A 263 -6.28 -33.99 -5.27
N VAL A 264 -5.34 -33.27 -5.89
CA VAL A 264 -5.54 -31.90 -6.40
C VAL A 264 -4.81 -31.70 -7.73
N ASP A 265 -5.43 -30.96 -8.65
CA ASP A 265 -4.91 -30.72 -10.01
C ASP A 265 -4.47 -29.27 -10.23
N ALA A 266 -4.89 -28.36 -9.34
CA ALA A 266 -4.41 -26.99 -9.28
C ALA A 266 -4.23 -26.53 -7.83
N VAL A 267 -3.17 -25.77 -7.57
CA VAL A 267 -2.89 -25.14 -6.26
C VAL A 267 -2.78 -23.64 -6.44
N LEU A 268 -3.62 -22.90 -5.71
CA LEU A 268 -3.72 -21.46 -5.72
C LEU A 268 -3.22 -20.89 -4.39
N TYR A 269 -2.04 -20.27 -4.41
CA TYR A 269 -1.43 -19.67 -3.23
C TYR A 269 -2.05 -18.29 -2.95
N CYS A 270 -2.88 -18.23 -1.91
CA CYS A 270 -3.48 -17.03 -1.35
C CYS A 270 -2.77 -16.60 -0.04
N THR A 271 -1.46 -16.82 0.00
CA THR A 271 -0.60 -16.70 1.19
C THR A 271 -0.12 -15.28 1.51
N GLY A 272 -0.59 -14.28 0.75
CA GLY A 272 -0.18 -12.88 0.88
C GLY A 272 1.08 -12.54 0.06
N TYR A 273 1.71 -11.43 0.43
CA TYR A 273 2.90 -10.88 -0.25
C TYR A 273 4.02 -10.63 0.76
N GLU A 274 5.26 -10.91 0.36
CA GLU A 274 6.44 -10.55 1.15
C GLU A 274 7.07 -9.25 0.64
N LYS A 275 7.51 -8.40 1.57
CA LYS A 275 8.29 -7.20 1.28
C LYS A 275 9.76 -7.57 1.16
N THR A 276 10.41 -7.05 0.12
CA THR A 276 11.85 -7.18 -0.09
C THR A 276 12.48 -5.79 -0.13
N TYR A 277 13.70 -5.71 0.40
CA TYR A 277 14.56 -4.52 0.41
C TYR A 277 15.87 -4.81 -0.34
N GLU A 278 15.85 -5.78 -1.26
CA GLU A 278 17.01 -6.20 -2.06
C GLU A 278 17.59 -5.09 -2.93
N TYR A 279 16.79 -4.07 -3.26
CA TYR A 279 17.22 -2.88 -3.98
C TYR A 279 18.12 -1.95 -3.14
N PHE A 280 18.29 -2.18 -1.83
CA PHE A 280 19.33 -1.51 -1.04
C PHE A 280 20.56 -2.41 -0.89
N ASP A 281 21.74 -1.82 -1.06
CA ASP A 281 23.03 -2.47 -0.75
C ASP A 281 23.10 -2.85 0.76
N GLY A 282 23.96 -3.82 1.10
CA GLY A 282 23.95 -4.51 2.40
C GLY A 282 24.08 -3.61 3.63
N ASP A 283 24.94 -2.58 3.55
CA ASP A 283 25.11 -1.57 4.62
C ASP A 283 23.84 -0.75 4.86
N ILE A 284 23.24 -0.19 3.81
CA ILE A 284 21.96 0.55 3.92
C ILE A 284 20.86 -0.37 4.48
N ARG A 285 20.82 -1.63 4.02
CA ARG A 285 19.83 -2.61 4.47
C ARG A 285 20.00 -2.97 5.95
N SER A 286 21.22 -3.01 6.48
CA SER A 286 21.46 -3.22 7.92
C SER A 286 21.03 -1.99 8.74
N ARG A 287 21.30 -0.78 8.23
CA ARG A 287 20.89 0.50 8.85
C ARG A 287 19.38 0.75 8.90
N LEU A 288 18.60 0.07 8.05
CA LEU A 288 17.13 0.04 8.19
C LEU A 288 16.66 -0.64 9.48
N GLY A 289 17.48 -1.51 10.10
CA GLY A 289 17.14 -2.17 11.36
C GLY A 289 15.98 -3.16 11.27
N LEU A 290 15.79 -3.80 10.11
CA LEU A 290 14.68 -4.73 9.83
C LEU A 290 14.57 -5.83 10.90
N GLN A 291 13.39 -5.95 11.51
CA GLN A 291 13.10 -6.94 12.55
C GLN A 291 12.43 -8.19 11.96
N LYS A 292 12.46 -9.32 12.69
CA LYS A 292 11.71 -10.54 12.33
C LYS A 292 10.20 -10.32 12.20
N ASP A 293 9.66 -9.28 12.85
CA ASP A 293 8.26 -8.88 12.83
C ASP A 293 8.01 -7.57 12.04
N GLY A 294 8.94 -7.17 11.16
CA GLY A 294 8.75 -6.11 10.17
C GLY A 294 9.73 -4.93 10.29
N LEU A 295 9.55 -3.93 9.43
CA LEU A 295 10.30 -2.68 9.50
C LEU A 295 9.58 -1.69 10.43
N TYR A 296 10.33 -0.97 11.26
CA TYR A 296 9.80 0.02 12.20
C TYR A 296 10.48 1.36 11.93
N LEU A 297 9.69 2.38 11.64
CA LEU A 297 10.16 3.70 11.21
C LEU A 297 9.57 4.78 12.12
N TYR A 298 10.27 5.90 12.26
CA TYR A 298 9.73 7.07 12.94
C TYR A 298 8.55 7.62 12.14
N ARG A 299 7.41 7.81 12.82
CA ARG A 299 6.10 8.08 12.21
C ARG A 299 5.70 7.11 11.10
N ASN A 300 6.21 5.88 11.12
CA ASN A 300 6.09 4.91 10.04
C ASN A 300 6.58 5.40 8.65
N CYS A 301 7.39 6.48 8.62
CA CYS A 301 7.92 7.10 7.39
C CYS A 301 9.45 7.13 7.34
N ILE A 302 10.11 7.57 8.42
CA ILE A 302 11.55 7.91 8.41
C ILE A 302 12.40 6.81 9.06
N PRO A 303 13.41 6.24 8.38
CA PRO A 303 14.44 5.37 8.96
C PRO A 303 15.59 6.23 9.55
N PRO A 304 15.74 6.40 10.87
CA PRO A 304 16.74 7.32 11.42
C PRO A 304 18.21 6.91 11.17
N GLY A 305 18.43 5.65 10.80
CA GLY A 305 19.75 5.12 10.42
C GLY A 305 20.14 5.35 8.95
N VAL A 306 19.21 5.75 8.08
CA VAL A 306 19.43 5.89 6.63
C VAL A 306 19.15 7.33 6.20
N PRO A 307 20.12 8.06 5.62
CA PRO A 307 20.00 9.49 5.37
C PRO A 307 19.18 9.78 4.10
N HIS A 308 18.46 10.90 4.11
CA HIS A 308 17.62 11.42 3.00
C HIS A 308 16.68 10.37 2.35
N LEU A 309 16.15 9.44 3.16
CA LEU A 309 15.20 8.42 2.74
C LEU A 309 13.91 8.57 3.53
N ALA A 310 12.77 8.41 2.86
CA ALA A 310 11.45 8.33 3.47
C ALA A 310 10.62 7.26 2.76
N PHE A 311 9.72 6.62 3.49
CA PHE A 311 8.72 5.69 2.98
C PHE A 311 7.32 6.30 3.13
N VAL A 312 6.52 6.28 2.07
CA VAL A 312 5.09 6.60 2.10
C VAL A 312 4.30 5.34 1.77
N GLY A 313 3.32 5.00 2.59
CA GLY A 313 2.44 3.84 2.44
C GLY A 313 3.07 2.44 2.50
N SER A 314 4.41 2.30 2.45
CA SER A 314 5.07 0.99 2.59
C SER A 314 4.80 0.39 3.97
N GLU A 315 5.25 1.04 5.05
CA GLU A 315 5.18 0.50 6.41
C GLU A 315 3.93 0.94 7.17
N VAL A 316 2.80 1.14 6.46
CA VAL A 316 1.51 1.45 7.07
C VAL A 316 0.39 0.70 6.37
N SER A 317 -0.43 -0.03 7.12
CA SER A 317 -1.66 -0.66 6.64
C SER A 317 -2.84 -0.22 7.50
N THR A 318 -3.86 0.35 6.85
CA THR A 318 -5.08 0.89 7.46
C THR A 318 -6.35 0.51 6.69
N TYR A 319 -7.53 0.79 7.27
CA TYR A 319 -8.79 0.65 6.56
C TYR A 319 -9.03 1.74 5.49
N SER A 320 -8.38 2.90 5.58
CA SER A 320 -8.34 3.90 4.49
C SER A 320 -6.90 4.30 4.19
N ASN A 321 -6.30 3.54 3.29
CA ASN A 321 -4.93 3.76 2.86
C ASN A 321 -4.77 5.07 2.08
N ILE A 322 -5.75 5.48 1.25
CA ILE A 322 -5.68 6.76 0.53
C ILE A 322 -5.54 7.94 1.49
N LEU A 323 -6.45 8.07 2.48
CA LEU A 323 -6.37 9.12 3.50
C LEU A 323 -5.05 9.06 4.27
N THR A 324 -4.65 7.87 4.71
CA THR A 324 -3.45 7.69 5.52
C THR A 324 -2.18 8.07 4.75
N TYR A 325 -2.08 7.69 3.47
CA TYR A 325 -0.90 7.97 2.66
C TYR A 325 -0.89 9.43 2.20
N GLY A 326 -2.06 10.04 1.96
CA GLY A 326 -2.19 11.49 1.77
C GLY A 326 -1.69 12.28 2.98
N LEU A 327 -2.09 11.90 4.20
CA LEU A 327 -1.60 12.54 5.42
C LEU A 327 -0.10 12.30 5.67
N GLN A 328 0.43 11.12 5.31
CA GLN A 328 1.88 10.89 5.30
C GLN A 328 2.61 11.79 4.30
N ALA A 329 2.07 11.97 3.09
CA ALA A 329 2.66 12.81 2.06
C ALA A 329 2.62 14.30 2.44
N LEU A 330 1.51 14.79 3.03
CA LEU A 330 1.40 16.15 3.55
C LEU A 330 2.40 16.39 4.70
N TRP A 331 2.45 15.49 5.69
CA TRP A 331 3.41 15.57 6.78
C TRP A 331 4.84 15.57 6.27
N LEU A 332 5.18 14.67 5.34
CA LEU A 332 6.50 14.59 4.72
C LEU A 332 6.82 15.86 3.93
N SER A 333 5.86 16.44 3.21
CA SER A 333 6.01 17.72 2.50
C SER A 333 6.34 18.87 3.46
N GLN A 334 5.70 18.93 4.64
CA GLN A 334 6.04 19.92 5.66
C GLN A 334 7.39 19.66 6.32
N VAL A 335 7.83 18.41 6.46
CA VAL A 335 9.21 18.10 6.88
C VAL A 335 10.22 18.56 5.82
N LEU A 336 9.95 18.25 4.54
CA LEU A 336 10.79 18.63 3.38
C LEU A 336 10.95 20.15 3.24
N SER A 337 9.90 20.91 3.55
CA SER A 337 9.90 22.39 3.50
C SER A 337 10.27 23.06 4.83
N GLY A 338 10.62 22.29 5.88
CA GLY A 338 11.05 22.80 7.18
C GLY A 338 9.94 23.30 8.11
N GLY A 339 8.67 23.18 7.71
CA GLY A 339 7.50 23.47 8.55
C GLY A 339 7.35 22.51 9.74
N VAL A 340 7.73 21.23 9.55
CA VAL A 340 7.85 20.25 10.64
C VAL A 340 9.32 19.94 10.88
N LYS A 341 9.83 20.27 12.07
CA LYS A 341 11.21 19.96 12.47
C LYS A 341 11.27 18.55 13.06
N LEU A 342 12.05 17.66 12.44
CA LEU A 342 12.32 16.34 13.01
C LEU A 342 13.10 16.47 14.33
N PRO A 343 12.79 15.65 15.35
CA PRO A 343 13.57 15.62 16.58
C PRO A 343 14.93 14.94 16.35
N ALA A 344 15.85 15.10 17.30
CA ALA A 344 17.16 14.45 17.24
C ALA A 344 17.04 12.92 17.05
N ARG A 345 17.98 12.32 16.29
CA ARG A 345 17.98 10.90 15.92
C ARG A 345 17.70 9.95 17.09
N ARG A 346 18.32 10.20 18.25
CA ARG A 346 18.10 9.41 19.48
C ARG A 346 16.62 9.36 19.89
N VAL A 347 15.89 10.48 19.81
CA VAL A 347 14.47 10.56 20.16
C VAL A 347 13.62 9.78 19.15
N MET A 348 13.97 9.82 17.86
CA MET A 348 13.32 9.00 16.84
C MET A 348 13.52 7.49 17.08
N GLU A 349 14.72 7.09 17.50
CA GLU A 349 15.04 5.70 17.86
C GLU A 349 14.34 5.26 19.17
N GLU A 350 14.17 6.15 20.15
CA GLU A 350 13.40 5.90 21.38
C GLU A 350 11.90 5.73 21.08
N ASP A 351 11.31 6.56 20.21
CA ASP A 351 9.94 6.43 19.70
C ASP A 351 9.74 5.07 18.97
N ILE A 352 10.67 4.69 18.09
CA ILE A 352 10.67 3.38 17.43
C ILE A 352 10.74 2.22 18.43
N ARG A 353 11.57 2.30 19.48
CA ARG A 353 11.64 1.27 20.53
C ARG A 353 10.32 1.17 21.30
N ALA A 354 9.67 2.30 21.61
CA ALA A 354 8.37 2.32 22.25
C ALA A 354 7.28 1.69 21.36
N GLN A 355 7.27 2.00 20.05
CA GLN A 355 6.39 1.37 19.07
C GLN A 355 6.59 -0.16 19.00
N GLN A 356 7.84 -0.63 18.94
CA GLN A 356 8.17 -2.06 18.91
C GLN A 356 7.63 -2.79 20.14
N HIS A 357 7.94 -2.29 21.34
CA HIS A 357 7.50 -2.88 22.60
C HIS A 357 5.98 -2.95 22.69
N TRP A 358 5.29 -1.83 22.39
CA TRP A 358 3.83 -1.75 22.40
C TRP A 358 3.17 -2.69 21.38
N ARG A 359 3.61 -2.68 20.11
CA ARG A 359 3.05 -3.60 19.10
C ARG A 359 3.26 -5.06 19.50
N ARG A 360 4.40 -5.42 20.11
CA ARG A 360 4.70 -6.79 20.59
C ARG A 360 3.82 -7.23 21.77
N GLN A 361 3.31 -6.31 22.58
CA GLN A 361 2.37 -6.59 23.67
C GLN A 361 0.90 -6.63 23.23
N VAL A 362 0.51 -5.74 22.32
CA VAL A 362 -0.90 -5.53 21.92
C VAL A 362 -1.31 -6.42 20.75
N MET A 363 -0.38 -6.72 19.85
CA MET A 363 -0.66 -7.46 18.62
C MET A 363 -0.04 -8.86 18.69
N PRO A 364 -0.78 -9.91 18.30
CA PRO A 364 -0.24 -11.27 18.16
C PRO A 364 1.01 -11.36 17.26
N ALA A 365 1.71 -12.49 17.33
CA ALA A 365 2.97 -12.70 16.62
C ALA A 365 2.75 -12.89 15.10
N GLN A 366 3.31 -11.99 14.29
CA GLN A 366 3.21 -12.03 12.83
C GLN A 366 4.39 -11.33 12.15
N ARG A 367 4.73 -11.75 10.92
CA ARG A 367 5.85 -11.19 10.13
C ARG A 367 5.68 -9.71 9.78
N GLY A 368 4.44 -9.24 9.60
CA GLY A 368 4.12 -7.89 9.14
C GLY A 368 3.81 -6.86 10.24
N ARG A 369 4.02 -7.19 11.52
CA ARG A 369 3.58 -6.39 12.68
C ARG A 369 4.05 -4.92 12.60
N GLY A 370 5.25 -4.67 12.09
CA GLY A 370 5.80 -3.32 11.89
C GLY A 370 4.90 -2.36 11.09
N ALA A 371 4.10 -2.88 10.16
CA ALA A 371 3.21 -2.07 9.31
C ALA A 371 1.76 -1.94 9.85
N VAL A 372 1.38 -2.68 10.88
CA VAL A 372 -0.02 -2.73 11.34
C VAL A 372 -0.37 -1.48 12.15
N LEU A 373 -1.24 -0.64 11.58
CA LEU A 373 -1.88 0.50 12.25
C LEU A 373 -3.41 0.50 12.13
N MET A 374 -3.99 -0.53 11.50
CA MET A 374 -5.39 -0.63 11.09
C MET A 374 -6.44 -0.15 12.12
N LEU A 375 -6.37 -0.63 13.36
CA LEU A 375 -7.29 -0.25 14.43
C LEU A 375 -6.86 1.00 15.24
N TYR A 376 -5.68 1.54 14.95
CA TYR A 376 -5.11 2.74 15.59
C TYR A 376 -4.87 3.87 14.57
N GLY A 377 -5.51 3.81 13.40
CA GLY A 377 -5.37 4.80 12.33
C GLY A 377 -5.67 6.21 12.84
N MET A 378 -6.73 6.36 13.64
CA MET A 378 -7.07 7.64 14.27
C MET A 378 -5.97 8.21 15.16
N GLN A 379 -5.35 7.42 16.05
CA GLN A 379 -4.25 7.91 16.89
C GLN A 379 -2.97 8.19 16.09
N TYR A 380 -2.77 7.49 14.98
CA TYR A 380 -1.66 7.74 14.06
C TYR A 380 -1.87 9.04 13.26
N HIS A 381 -3.07 9.26 12.70
CA HIS A 381 -3.43 10.51 12.04
C HIS A 381 -3.32 11.69 13.01
N ASP A 382 -3.89 11.57 14.21
CA ASP A 382 -3.74 12.52 15.31
C ASP A 382 -2.27 12.89 15.59
N GLN A 383 -1.35 11.92 15.48
CA GLN A 383 0.07 12.13 15.72
C GLN A 383 0.71 12.97 14.59
N LEU A 384 0.45 12.63 13.32
CA LEU A 384 0.90 13.43 12.18
C LEU A 384 0.34 14.85 12.22
N LEU A 385 -0.95 15.00 12.58
CA LEU A 385 -1.60 16.30 12.70
C LEU A 385 -0.96 17.16 13.80
N ARG A 386 -0.67 16.59 14.98
CA ARG A 386 0.03 17.31 16.07
C ARG A 386 1.44 17.74 15.68
N ASP A 387 2.18 16.89 14.97
CA ASP A 387 3.52 17.26 14.47
C ASP A 387 3.45 18.47 13.52
N MET A 388 2.39 18.56 12.69
CA MET A 388 2.09 19.70 11.80
C MET A 388 1.41 20.90 12.50
N GLY A 389 1.22 20.87 13.83
CA GLY A 389 0.48 21.91 14.57
C GLY A 389 -1.03 21.97 14.28
N ALA A 390 -1.58 21.03 13.53
CA ALA A 390 -2.99 21.00 13.14
C ALA A 390 -3.88 20.35 14.21
N GLN A 391 -5.12 20.82 14.37
CA GLN A 391 -6.07 20.27 15.34
C GLN A 391 -6.43 18.81 14.99
N PRO A 392 -6.29 17.83 15.91
CA PRO A 392 -6.66 16.45 15.60
C PRO A 392 -8.17 16.21 15.49
N ARG A 393 -8.96 17.00 16.22
CA ARG A 393 -10.43 16.91 16.23
C ARG A 393 -11.01 17.60 15.00
N ARG A 394 -11.99 16.98 14.35
CA ARG A 394 -12.57 17.47 13.09
C ARG A 394 -14.08 17.67 13.11
N LYS A 395 -14.80 17.22 14.15
CA LYS A 395 -16.26 17.41 14.26
C LYS A 395 -16.65 18.64 15.11
N GLY A 396 -15.75 19.62 15.20
CA GLY A 396 -15.95 20.88 15.93
C GLY A 396 -16.24 20.68 17.42
N LEU A 397 -17.22 21.41 17.95
CA LEU A 397 -17.65 21.33 19.35
C LEU A 397 -18.58 20.14 19.66
N ASN A 398 -19.02 19.38 18.65
CA ASN A 398 -19.95 18.28 18.85
C ASN A 398 -19.22 17.02 19.37
N LEU A 399 -19.10 16.91 20.69
CA LEU A 399 -18.43 15.81 21.37
C LEU A 399 -18.99 14.41 21.05
N LEU A 400 -20.29 14.31 20.71
CA LEU A 400 -20.90 13.03 20.31
C LEU A 400 -20.49 12.63 18.89
N ALA A 401 -20.53 13.57 17.94
CA ALA A 401 -20.02 13.35 16.59
C ALA A 401 -18.50 13.08 16.59
N GLU A 402 -17.75 13.76 17.44
CA GLU A 402 -16.30 13.59 17.61
C GLU A 402 -15.94 12.20 18.16
N CYS A 403 -16.75 11.64 19.07
CA CYS A 403 -16.52 10.31 19.65
C CYS A 403 -17.06 9.16 18.78
N PHE A 404 -18.29 9.29 18.26
CA PHE A 404 -19.06 8.20 17.66
C PHE A 404 -19.36 8.40 16.16
N GLY A 405 -19.19 9.61 15.64
CA GLY A 405 -19.32 9.89 14.22
C GLY A 405 -18.18 9.27 13.41
N ALA A 406 -18.49 8.90 12.15
CA ALA A 406 -17.48 8.43 11.22
C ALA A 406 -16.59 9.60 10.76
N TYR A 407 -15.28 9.39 10.85
CA TYR A 407 -14.27 10.18 10.18
C TYR A 407 -14.16 9.73 8.72
N THR A 408 -14.36 10.66 7.80
CA THR A 408 -14.22 10.46 6.35
C THR A 408 -13.04 11.29 5.83
N PRO A 409 -12.52 11.02 4.62
CA PRO A 409 -11.47 11.85 4.03
C PRO A 409 -11.88 13.32 3.84
N GLU A 410 -13.18 13.61 3.70
CA GLU A 410 -13.74 14.97 3.63
C GLU A 410 -13.40 15.80 4.88
N ASP A 411 -13.33 15.19 6.06
CA ASP A 411 -12.95 15.85 7.33
C ASP A 411 -11.50 16.37 7.35
N TYR A 412 -10.70 16.03 6.35
CA TYR A 412 -9.29 16.41 6.20
C TYR A 412 -9.06 17.28 4.95
N SER A 413 -10.11 17.61 4.19
CA SER A 413 -10.04 18.37 2.93
C SER A 413 -9.32 19.72 3.10
N GLU A 414 -9.66 20.47 4.15
CA GLU A 414 -9.06 21.76 4.52
C GLU A 414 -7.53 21.71 4.67
N LEU A 415 -6.95 20.56 5.04
CA LEU A 415 -5.50 20.40 5.20
C LEU A 415 -4.75 20.29 3.88
N MET A 416 -5.45 19.85 2.83
CA MET A 416 -4.93 19.73 1.48
C MET A 416 -5.33 20.94 0.61
N ALA A 417 -6.11 21.89 1.15
CA ALA A 417 -6.47 23.11 0.45
C ALA A 417 -5.20 23.90 0.05
N GLY A 418 -5.00 24.08 -1.26
CA GLY A 418 -3.80 24.70 -1.81
C GLY A 418 -2.63 23.75 -2.11
N CYS A 419 -2.75 22.45 -1.80
CA CYS A 419 -1.82 21.41 -2.26
C CYS A 419 -2.13 21.02 -3.72
N GLY A 420 -1.73 21.85 -4.68
CA GLY A 420 -1.95 21.59 -6.10
C GLY A 420 -1.13 22.52 -7.00
N PRO A 421 -1.10 22.27 -8.32
CA PRO A 421 -0.48 23.19 -9.27
C PRO A 421 -1.18 24.56 -9.22
N ALA A 422 -0.41 25.65 -9.19
CA ALA A 422 -0.93 27.00 -8.96
C ALA A 422 -1.93 27.53 -10.02
N ALA A 423 -2.16 26.78 -11.10
CA ALA A 423 -3.04 27.13 -12.21
C ALA A 423 -4.53 27.21 -11.83
N GLU A 424 -4.97 26.48 -10.79
CA GLU A 424 -6.36 26.52 -10.30
C GLU A 424 -6.51 27.21 -8.94
N ARG A 425 -5.74 28.29 -8.72
CA ARG A 425 -6.11 29.30 -7.71
C ARG A 425 -7.30 30.14 -8.20
N ASN A 426 -8.45 29.50 -8.35
CA ASN A 426 -9.71 30.17 -8.63
C ASN A 426 -10.07 31.04 -7.40
N PRO A 427 -10.17 32.38 -7.53
CA PRO A 427 -10.52 33.26 -6.41
C PRO A 427 -12.03 33.22 -6.14
N VAL A 428 -12.57 32.04 -5.81
CA VAL A 428 -14.01 31.82 -5.53
C VAL A 428 -14.21 31.34 -4.08
N THR A 429 -13.49 31.98 -3.15
CA THR A 429 -13.79 31.99 -1.70
C THR A 429 -13.66 33.40 -1.10
N ALA A 430 -13.85 34.43 -1.93
CA ALA A 430 -14.06 35.80 -1.49
C ALA A 430 -15.44 36.29 -1.95
N ALA A 431 -16.37 36.41 -1.00
CA ALA A 431 -17.73 36.96 -1.11
C ALA A 431 -18.62 36.46 -2.29
N ALA A 432 -19.69 35.74 -1.95
CA ALA A 432 -20.77 35.49 -2.91
C ALA A 432 -21.61 36.77 -3.10
N ASP A 433 -21.77 37.21 -4.35
CA ASP A 433 -22.68 38.29 -4.75
C ASP A 433 -23.64 37.74 -5.84
N PRO A 434 -24.97 37.71 -5.63
CA PRO A 434 -25.87 36.83 -6.38
C PRO A 434 -26.48 37.50 -7.63
N ALA A 435 -25.68 37.80 -8.65
CA ALA A 435 -26.20 38.39 -9.90
C ALA A 435 -25.40 38.06 -11.19
N ALA A 436 -25.49 36.83 -11.69
CA ALA A 436 -25.39 36.52 -13.14
C ALA A 436 -25.75 35.06 -13.45
N LYS A 437 -26.95 34.82 -14.00
CA LYS A 437 -27.16 33.68 -14.90
C LYS A 437 -26.75 34.12 -16.30
N THR A 438 -26.21 33.22 -17.11
CA THR A 438 -26.71 32.82 -18.46
C THR A 438 -25.62 32.04 -19.23
N GLU A 439 -26.01 30.86 -19.71
CA GLU A 439 -25.50 30.07 -20.85
C GLU A 439 -24.02 30.12 -21.28
N SER A 440 -23.41 28.94 -21.38
CA SER A 440 -23.13 28.38 -22.71
C SER A 440 -23.10 26.85 -22.67
N SER A 441 -23.57 26.21 -23.74
CA SER A 441 -23.59 24.76 -23.91
C SER A 441 -22.82 24.36 -25.18
N ALA A 442 -22.67 23.04 -25.35
CA ALA A 442 -22.19 22.36 -26.57
C ALA A 442 -20.69 22.52 -26.94
N LEU A 443 -19.98 21.40 -26.84
CA LEU A 443 -19.30 20.83 -28.02
C LEU A 443 -19.13 19.31 -27.85
N THR A 444 -19.35 18.58 -28.95
CA THR A 444 -19.65 17.15 -28.94
C THR A 444 -18.54 16.33 -29.60
N SER A 445 -18.21 15.18 -29.01
CA SER A 445 -17.58 13.98 -29.62
C SER A 445 -16.33 14.11 -30.49
N LEU A 446 -15.34 13.25 -30.22
CA LEU A 446 -14.82 12.32 -31.22
C LEU A 446 -14.19 11.10 -30.51
N GLY A 447 -14.40 9.91 -31.06
CA GLY A 447 -14.09 8.64 -30.40
C GLY A 447 -12.67 8.12 -30.64
N GLY A 448 -12.22 7.19 -29.80
CA GLY A 448 -10.94 6.50 -29.92
C GLY A 448 -10.83 5.36 -28.91
N SER A 449 -11.29 4.16 -29.28
CA SER A 449 -11.16 2.96 -28.46
C SER A 449 -9.71 2.45 -28.45
N CYS A 450 -9.11 2.31 -27.28
CA CYS A 450 -7.86 1.58 -27.08
C CYS A 450 -7.96 0.66 -25.87
N GLU A 451 -7.85 -0.64 -26.12
CA GLU A 451 -7.64 -1.64 -25.08
C GLU A 451 -6.28 -1.41 -24.41
N ALA A 452 -6.24 -1.45 -23.07
CA ALA A 452 -5.00 -1.35 -22.31
C ALA A 452 -5.03 -2.32 -21.13
N ALA A 453 -4.13 -3.30 -21.15
CA ALA A 453 -4.06 -4.38 -20.19
C ALA A 453 -3.86 -3.87 -18.74
N GLY A 454 -4.64 -4.41 -17.80
CA GLY A 454 -4.59 -4.03 -16.40
C GLY A 454 -3.41 -4.66 -15.66
N GLY A 455 -2.48 -3.82 -15.18
CA GLY A 455 -1.39 -4.23 -14.27
C GLY A 455 -1.42 -3.43 -12.98
N ALA A 456 -1.83 -4.04 -11.87
CA ALA A 456 -1.83 -3.37 -10.57
C ALA A 456 -0.41 -3.34 -9.97
N TYR A 457 0.21 -2.16 -9.94
CA TYR A 457 1.52 -1.93 -9.31
C TYR A 457 1.39 -1.09 -8.04
N LEU A 458 1.81 -1.66 -6.90
CA LEU A 458 2.09 -0.91 -5.69
C LEU A 458 3.54 -0.39 -5.76
N GLY A 459 3.70 0.87 -6.18
CA GLY A 459 4.97 1.60 -6.14
C GLY A 459 4.90 2.71 -5.09
N GLY A 460 5.80 2.68 -4.11
CA GLY A 460 6.01 3.81 -3.20
C GLY A 460 6.80 4.93 -3.88
N VAL A 461 6.44 6.18 -3.60
CA VAL A 461 7.20 7.37 -4.05
C VAL A 461 8.26 7.71 -3.01
N TYR A 462 9.50 7.94 -3.47
CA TYR A 462 10.63 8.32 -2.64
C TYR A 462 11.02 9.78 -2.92
N LEU A 463 11.21 10.58 -1.87
CA LEU A 463 11.66 11.98 -1.95
C LEU A 463 12.79 12.21 -0.95
N GLY A 464 13.84 12.90 -1.38
CA GLY A 464 15.02 13.21 -0.55
C GLY A 464 14.82 14.49 0.28
N LEU A 465 15.31 14.47 1.52
CA LEU A 465 15.16 15.56 2.49
C LEU A 465 16.33 16.56 2.44
N PRO A 466 16.13 17.88 2.67
CA PRO A 466 17.22 18.83 2.91
C PRO A 466 17.71 18.78 4.37
N ASP A 467 18.93 19.27 4.60
CA ASP A 467 19.63 19.14 5.88
C ASP A 467 19.12 20.04 7.00
N ALA A 468 19.22 19.52 8.23
CA ALA A 468 18.99 20.28 9.47
C ALA A 468 20.33 20.52 10.20
N GLY A 469 21.07 21.58 9.83
CA GLY A 469 22.26 21.95 10.61
C GLY A 469 23.34 22.83 9.95
N SER A 470 23.01 23.99 9.40
CA SER A 470 24.01 25.05 9.16
C SER A 470 23.35 26.43 9.10
N SER A 471 23.92 27.42 9.81
CA SER A 471 23.45 28.81 9.79
C SER A 471 23.77 29.50 8.45
N PRO A 472 23.02 30.55 8.05
CA PRO A 472 23.10 31.08 6.69
C PRO A 472 24.28 32.04 6.51
N SER A 473 25.12 31.78 5.51
CA SER A 473 25.90 32.83 4.85
C SER A 473 25.30 33.07 3.47
N ALA A 474 24.68 34.23 3.28
CA ALA A 474 24.13 34.61 1.99
C ALA A 474 25.26 34.95 1.01
N SER A 475 25.25 34.35 -0.18
CA SER A 475 25.81 34.97 -1.37
C SER A 475 24.74 34.95 -2.47
N LEU A 476 24.27 36.14 -2.82
CA LEU A 476 23.37 36.37 -3.93
C LEU A 476 24.19 36.35 -5.23
N SER A 477 23.76 35.55 -6.20
CA SER A 477 24.18 35.71 -7.60
C SER A 477 22.96 35.60 -8.51
N LEU A 478 22.18 36.69 -8.52
CA LEU A 478 21.22 37.00 -9.57
C LEU A 478 21.97 37.29 -10.87
N TRP A 479 21.65 36.56 -11.94
CA TRP A 479 21.74 37.08 -13.31
C TRP A 479 20.50 36.61 -14.11
N HIS A 480 20.27 37.28 -15.23
CA HIS A 480 18.93 37.60 -15.73
C HIS A 480 18.66 37.09 -17.16
N ILE A 481 17.36 36.95 -17.46
CA ILE A 481 16.71 37.21 -18.76
C ILE A 481 16.78 36.14 -19.88
N VAL A 482 15.68 36.16 -20.65
CA VAL A 482 15.13 35.30 -21.73
C VAL A 482 15.05 36.19 -23.01
N PRO A 483 14.66 35.79 -24.25
CA PRO A 483 14.72 34.53 -25.02
C PRO A 483 15.59 34.67 -26.31
N ILE A 484 15.69 33.60 -27.13
CA ILE A 484 15.63 33.73 -28.61
C ILE A 484 14.69 32.65 -29.18
N ALA A 485 13.86 33.03 -30.14
CA ALA A 485 13.01 32.17 -30.97
C ALA A 485 13.40 32.30 -32.46
N LEU A 486 12.67 31.58 -33.33
CA LEU A 486 12.84 31.43 -34.80
C LEU A 486 13.74 30.23 -35.20
N SER A 487 13.43 29.47 -36.27
CA SER A 487 12.43 29.68 -37.33
C SER A 487 11.65 28.40 -37.71
N LEU A 488 10.39 28.59 -38.09
CA LEU A 488 9.59 27.66 -38.89
C LEU A 488 10.03 27.73 -40.36
N GLY A 489 9.92 26.64 -41.12
CA GLY A 489 10.00 26.75 -42.59
C GLY A 489 10.01 25.46 -43.40
N GLN A 490 8.82 25.05 -43.89
CA GLN A 490 8.63 24.32 -45.17
C GLN A 490 9.20 22.89 -45.30
N ARG A 491 8.80 22.04 -46.26
CA ARG A 491 7.49 21.72 -46.87
C ARG A 491 7.58 20.30 -47.48
N ALA A 492 6.42 19.65 -47.59
CA ALA A 492 6.02 18.44 -48.32
C ALA A 492 6.90 17.82 -49.46
N ALA A 493 6.57 16.53 -49.73
CA ALA A 493 7.01 15.63 -50.81
C ALA A 493 8.41 14.97 -50.60
N LYS A 494 8.66 13.73 -51.06
CA LYS A 494 7.98 12.95 -52.11
C LYS A 494 8.01 11.44 -51.83
N GLU A 495 7.03 10.72 -52.36
CA GLU A 495 6.84 9.28 -52.25
C GLU A 495 7.63 8.49 -53.34
N GLN A 496 8.01 7.24 -53.02
CA GLN A 496 8.07 6.02 -53.89
C GLN A 496 9.38 5.21 -53.98
N ARG A 497 9.20 3.90 -53.68
CA ARG A 497 9.81 2.67 -54.26
C ARG A 497 11.31 2.39 -54.06
N GLY A 498 11.64 1.14 -53.68
CA GLY A 498 12.99 0.58 -53.94
C GLY A 498 13.46 -0.60 -53.08
N THR A 499 12.76 -1.74 -53.11
CA THR A 499 13.28 -3.13 -52.98
C THR A 499 14.64 -3.42 -52.28
N GLY A 500 14.58 -4.24 -51.21
CA GLY A 500 15.42 -5.44 -51.08
C GLY A 500 16.71 -5.38 -50.22
N GLY A 501 17.02 -6.50 -49.56
CA GLY A 501 18.38 -6.82 -49.09
C GLY A 501 18.53 -7.04 -47.58
N ASP A 502 18.74 -8.30 -47.18
CA ASP A 502 19.30 -8.68 -45.87
C ASP A 502 20.63 -7.95 -45.56
N ARG A 503 20.83 -7.56 -44.30
CA ARG A 503 21.88 -8.15 -43.43
C ARG A 503 21.90 -7.57 -42.01
N SER A 504 22.38 -8.42 -41.11
CA SER A 504 22.68 -8.14 -39.71
C SER A 504 23.78 -7.09 -39.51
N SER A 505 23.59 -6.21 -38.52
CA SER A 505 24.66 -5.82 -37.59
C SER A 505 24.11 -5.02 -36.40
N SER A 506 24.35 -5.50 -35.19
CA SER A 506 24.20 -4.72 -33.96
C SER A 506 25.32 -3.68 -33.85
N SER A 507 25.00 -2.41 -33.63
CA SER A 507 26.01 -1.40 -33.23
C SER A 507 25.69 -0.83 -31.85
N SER A 508 26.42 -1.32 -30.85
CA SER A 508 26.60 -0.62 -29.58
C SER A 508 27.42 0.64 -29.83
N ARG A 509 26.90 1.81 -29.42
CA ARG A 509 27.68 3.05 -29.42
C ARG A 509 28.36 3.24 -28.07
N ASP A 510 29.52 2.62 -27.91
CA ASP A 510 30.52 3.09 -26.96
C ASP A 510 31.12 4.39 -27.50
N VAL A 511 31.09 5.46 -26.71
CA VAL A 511 31.88 6.68 -26.98
C VAL A 511 32.98 6.73 -25.93
N SER A 512 34.16 6.27 -26.32
CA SER A 512 35.40 6.50 -25.57
C SER A 512 36.18 7.63 -26.25
N VAL A 513 36.60 8.62 -25.47
CA VAL A 513 37.55 9.64 -25.92
C VAL A 513 38.60 9.82 -24.82
N ARG A 514 39.85 9.51 -25.17
CA ARG A 514 41.06 9.93 -24.46
C ARG A 514 41.95 10.64 -25.46
N LEU A 515 42.62 11.73 -25.06
CA LEU A 515 44.06 11.72 -24.77
C LEU A 515 44.52 13.09 -24.21
N ALA A 516 45.64 13.06 -23.48
CA ALA A 516 46.37 14.22 -22.93
C ALA A 516 47.54 14.61 -23.90
N PRO A 517 48.59 15.40 -23.58
CA PRO A 517 49.46 15.41 -22.37
C PRO A 517 49.47 16.82 -21.70
N VAL A 518 50.42 17.35 -20.92
CA VAL A 518 51.82 17.01 -20.48
C VAL A 518 52.02 17.47 -19.01
N GLY A 519 52.91 16.82 -18.25
CA GLY A 519 53.42 17.35 -16.96
C GLY A 519 54.17 16.28 -16.16
N ALA A 520 55.46 16.09 -16.40
CA ALA A 520 56.24 14.94 -15.89
C ALA A 520 57.09 15.25 -14.65
N ALA A 521 57.21 14.25 -13.76
CA ALA A 521 58.37 14.06 -12.88
C ALA A 521 58.56 12.56 -12.56
N SER A 522 59.74 12.03 -12.89
CA SER A 522 60.30 10.73 -12.47
C SER A 522 60.66 10.73 -10.97
N GLY A 523 60.86 9.62 -10.25
CA GLY A 523 60.99 8.20 -10.63
C GLY A 523 60.95 7.28 -9.39
N PRO A 524 61.76 6.20 -9.27
CA PRO A 524 61.21 4.86 -9.48
C PRO A 524 61.37 3.84 -8.33
N GLY A 525 60.51 2.81 -8.34
CA GLY A 525 60.91 1.39 -8.17
C GLY A 525 60.81 0.75 -6.77
N MET A 526 59.87 -0.19 -6.61
CA MET A 526 60.19 -1.63 -6.48
C MET A 526 58.94 -2.53 -6.54
N SER A 527 59.17 -3.80 -6.89
CA SER A 527 58.17 -4.84 -7.23
C SER A 527 57.77 -5.69 -6.01
N PRO A 528 56.79 -6.62 -6.10
CA PRO A 528 56.02 -7.10 -4.95
C PRO A 528 56.57 -8.37 -4.28
N SER A 529 56.06 -8.66 -3.07
CA SER A 529 56.13 -9.98 -2.43
C SER A 529 54.75 -10.48 -2.03
N LEU A 530 54.33 -11.58 -2.66
CA LEU A 530 53.30 -12.50 -2.16
C LEU A 530 53.84 -13.26 -0.94
N VAL A 531 53.06 -13.41 0.14
CA VAL A 531 53.05 -14.61 1.01
C VAL A 531 51.63 -14.80 1.58
N ASP A 532 51.15 -16.04 1.60
CA ASP A 532 49.86 -16.49 2.16
C ASP A 532 49.79 -16.44 3.70
N GLY A 533 48.58 -16.60 4.26
CA GLY A 533 48.45 -17.19 5.60
C GLY A 533 47.17 -16.87 6.40
N ALA A 534 46.31 -17.89 6.53
CA ALA A 534 45.14 -18.01 7.44
C ALA A 534 43.86 -17.21 7.12
#